data_AF-A0ABD1CC97-F1
#
_entry.id   AF-A0ABD1CC97-F1
#
_cell.length_a   1.000
_cell.length_b   1.000
_cell.length_c   1.000
_cell.angle_alpha   90.00
_cell.angle_beta   90.00
_cell.angle_gamma   90.00
#
_symmetry.space_group_name_H-M   'P 1'
#
loop_
_entity.id
_entity.type
_entity.pdbx_description
1 polymer ?
#
loop_
_entity_poly.entity_id
_entity_poly.type
_entity_poly.pdbx_seq_one_letter_code
_entity_poly.pdbx_strand_id
1 'polypeptide(L)'
;MLLCWNEGHASAIHDHADSHCFMKMLKGELTEVRYAWPKDATVNEDAAANIGQDPEDQEYSGDELEELSRTTLATNGVCYINDTLGLHRVENPSHSDVAVSLHLYCPPFDTCSVFNKQTGKRTKCKVTFWSKYGKREEQTE
;
A
#
# COMPACT_ATOMS: atom_id res chain seq x y z
N MET A 1 -4.26 -11.49 -6.94
CA MET A 1 -3.75 -12.20 -5.73
C MET A 1 -4.75 -12.08 -4.60
N LEU A 2 -4.67 -12.96 -3.59
CA LEU A 2 -5.45 -12.84 -2.36
C LEU A 2 -4.57 -12.25 -1.26
N LEU A 3 -5.10 -11.27 -0.52
CA LEU A 3 -4.47 -10.75 0.69
C LEU A 3 -5.29 -11.22 1.90
N CYS A 4 -4.59 -11.72 2.92
CA CYS A 4 -5.17 -12.19 4.17
C CYS A 4 -4.73 -11.25 5.29
N TRP A 5 -5.70 -10.69 6.01
CA TRP A 5 -5.49 -9.67 7.02
C TRP A 5 -5.90 -10.23 8.36
N ASN A 6 -4.94 -10.39 9.29
CA ASN A 6 -5.29 -10.71 10.67
C ASN A 6 -5.88 -9.48 11.37
N GLU A 7 -6.31 -9.69 12.61
CA GLU A 7 -6.83 -8.66 13.50
C GLU A 7 -5.88 -7.46 13.58
N GLY A 8 -6.39 -6.26 13.31
CA GLY A 8 -5.63 -5.01 13.33
C GLY A 8 -4.53 -4.85 12.29
N HIS A 9 -4.37 -5.80 11.35
CA HIS A 9 -3.36 -5.67 10.29
C HIS A 9 -3.66 -4.47 9.38
N ALA A 10 -2.60 -3.76 8.98
CA ALA A 10 -2.70 -2.67 8.03
C ALA A 10 -1.49 -2.63 7.11
N SER A 11 -1.70 -2.14 5.90
CA SER A 11 -0.61 -1.81 4.98
C SER A 11 0.08 -0.50 5.40
N ALA A 12 1.25 -0.26 4.82
CA ALA A 12 1.76 1.10 4.71
C ALA A 12 0.88 1.95 3.77
N ILE A 13 1.07 3.27 3.78
CA ILE A 13 0.56 4.14 2.72
C ILE A 13 1.41 3.86 1.48
N HIS A 14 0.81 3.54 0.34
CA HIS A 14 1.55 3.11 -0.86
C HIS A 14 0.91 3.54 -2.17
N ASP A 15 1.74 3.53 -3.22
CA ASP A 15 1.36 3.70 -4.63
C ASP A 15 1.11 2.35 -5.32
N HIS A 16 0.82 2.40 -6.62
CA HIS A 16 0.50 1.25 -7.46
C HIS A 16 1.42 1.09 -8.69
N ALA A 17 2.56 1.78 -8.71
CA ALA A 17 3.58 1.69 -9.77
C ALA A 17 2.99 1.76 -11.18
N ASP A 18 2.21 2.82 -11.44
CA ASP A 18 1.50 3.10 -12.70
C ASP A 18 0.54 1.99 -13.15
N SER A 19 0.11 1.14 -12.21
CA SER A 19 -0.80 0.03 -12.48
C SER A 19 -2.21 0.30 -11.97
N HIS A 20 -3.19 -0.32 -12.62
CA HIS A 20 -4.56 -0.37 -12.14
C HIS A 20 -4.67 -1.36 -11.00
N CYS A 21 -5.32 -0.97 -9.89
CA CYS A 21 -5.61 -1.83 -8.75
C CYS A 21 -7.11 -1.94 -8.54
N PHE A 22 -7.61 -3.18 -8.55
CA PHE A 22 -8.98 -3.51 -8.16
C PHE A 22 -8.93 -4.34 -6.90
N MET A 23 -9.66 -3.95 -5.86
CA MET A 23 -9.79 -4.72 -4.63
C MET A 23 -11.26 -5.11 -4.41
N LYS A 24 -11.52 -6.40 -4.23
CA LYS A 24 -12.84 -6.95 -3.86
C LYS A 24 -12.76 -7.65 -2.52
N MET A 25 -13.68 -7.30 -1.61
CA MET A 25 -13.81 -7.99 -0.33
C MET A 25 -14.41 -9.39 -0.50
N LEU A 26 -13.76 -10.39 0.11
CA LEU A 26 -14.20 -11.78 0.13
C LEU A 26 -14.68 -12.25 1.51
N LYS A 27 -14.09 -11.74 2.59
CA LYS A 27 -14.47 -12.05 3.97
C LYS A 27 -14.17 -10.85 4.87
N GLY A 28 -15.05 -10.60 5.84
CA GLY A 28 -14.88 -9.51 6.82
C GLY A 28 -15.10 -8.14 6.18
N GLU A 29 -14.37 -7.16 6.68
CA GLU A 29 -14.36 -5.79 6.20
C GLU A 29 -12.94 -5.22 6.17
N LEU A 30 -12.68 -4.27 5.28
CA LEU A 30 -11.46 -3.49 5.26
C LEU A 30 -11.81 -2.00 5.15
N THR A 31 -11.01 -1.16 5.77
CA THR A 31 -11.08 0.30 5.61
C THR A 31 -9.98 0.74 4.65
N GLU A 32 -10.37 1.38 3.56
CA GLU A 32 -9.48 2.10 2.65
C GLU A 32 -9.39 3.56 3.10
N VAL A 33 -8.18 4.06 3.28
CA VAL A 33 -7.87 5.47 3.54
C VAL A 33 -7.03 5.99 2.39
N ARG A 34 -7.53 6.99 1.65
CA ARG A 34 -6.81 7.59 0.52
C ARG A 34 -6.09 8.85 0.96
N TYR A 35 -4.92 9.08 0.38
CA TYR A 35 -4.09 10.24 0.66
C TYR A 35 -3.71 10.96 -0.64
N ALA A 36 -3.54 12.27 -0.54
CA ALA A 36 -2.91 13.05 -1.60
C ALA A 36 -1.43 12.69 -1.72
N TRP A 37 -0.86 12.94 -2.89
CA TRP A 37 0.59 12.90 -3.08
C TRP A 37 1.28 14.01 -2.27
N PRO A 38 2.53 13.81 -1.81
CA PRO A 38 3.31 14.86 -1.17
C PRO A 38 3.41 16.12 -2.05
N LYS A 39 3.26 17.30 -1.43
CA LYS A 39 3.26 18.60 -2.13
C LYS A 39 4.66 19.03 -2.59
N ASP A 40 5.72 18.56 -1.91
CA ASP A 40 7.10 18.89 -2.25
C ASP A 40 7.67 17.98 -3.35
N ALA A 41 8.26 18.62 -4.38
CA ALA A 41 8.79 17.93 -5.57
C ALA A 41 10.09 17.14 -5.30
N THR A 42 10.80 17.41 -4.20
CA THR A 42 11.99 16.64 -3.79
C THR A 42 11.66 15.21 -3.36
N VAL A 43 10.37 14.90 -3.17
CA VAL A 43 9.81 13.58 -2.87
C VAL A 43 9.28 12.87 -4.14
N ASN A 44 9.11 13.63 -5.23
CA ASN A 44 8.38 13.24 -6.44
C ASN A 44 9.29 12.94 -7.65
N GLU A 45 10.60 13.18 -7.57
CA GLU A 45 11.53 12.77 -8.62
C GLU A 45 12.17 11.40 -8.31
N ASP A 46 12.31 10.56 -9.33
CA ASP A 46 13.03 9.29 -9.32
C ASP A 46 14.55 9.41 -9.02
N ALA A 47 15.00 10.60 -8.63
CA ALA A 47 16.35 10.87 -8.21
C ALA A 47 16.57 10.40 -6.76
N ALA A 48 17.12 9.19 -6.64
CA ALA A 48 17.87 8.68 -5.48
C ALA A 48 17.14 8.04 -4.31
N ALA A 49 15.84 7.69 -4.39
CA ALA A 49 15.26 6.72 -3.45
C ALA A 49 15.66 5.27 -3.81
N ASN A 50 16.97 5.02 -3.91
CA ASN A 50 17.54 3.68 -4.01
C ASN A 50 17.46 3.02 -2.62
N ILE A 51 17.04 1.75 -2.60
CA ILE A 51 16.98 0.93 -1.38
C ILE A 51 18.37 0.97 -0.70
N GLY A 52 18.46 1.60 0.48
CA GLY A 52 19.69 1.63 1.29
C GLY A 52 20.77 2.63 0.85
N GLN A 53 20.46 3.63 0.01
CA GLN A 53 21.42 4.70 -0.35
C GLN A 53 21.02 6.10 0.12
N ASP A 54 19.87 6.26 0.75
CA ASP A 54 19.59 7.48 1.52
C ASP A 54 20.60 7.54 2.68
N PRO A 55 21.30 8.66 2.89
CA PRO A 55 22.09 8.85 4.11
C PRO A 55 21.17 8.61 5.31
N GLU A 56 21.57 7.72 6.24
CA GLU A 56 20.80 7.39 7.45
C GLU A 56 20.44 8.64 8.30
N ASP A 57 21.10 9.78 8.03
CA ASP A 57 21.00 11.05 8.77
C ASP A 57 20.39 12.23 7.97
N GLN A 58 19.76 12.02 6.80
CA GLN A 58 19.01 13.13 6.18
C GLN A 58 17.65 13.32 6.88
N GLU A 59 17.55 14.38 7.69
CA GLU A 59 16.28 14.86 8.27
C GLU A 59 15.28 15.19 7.15
N TYR A 60 14.33 14.29 6.94
CA TYR A 60 13.21 14.51 6.04
C TYR A 60 12.18 15.41 6.74
N SER A 61 12.07 16.66 6.31
CA SER A 61 11.16 17.68 6.87
C SER A 61 9.95 17.95 5.96
N GLY A 62 9.50 16.94 5.22
CA GLY A 62 8.30 17.05 4.39
C GLY A 62 7.02 17.17 5.23
N ASP A 63 5.95 17.61 4.57
CA ASP A 63 4.63 17.78 5.19
C ASP A 63 3.91 16.44 5.47
N GLU A 64 3.00 16.46 6.43
CA GLU A 64 2.08 15.35 6.70
C GLU A 64 1.16 15.10 5.49
N LEU A 65 0.95 13.83 5.16
CA LEU A 65 0.07 13.43 4.07
C LEU A 65 -1.39 13.75 4.37
N GLU A 66 -2.02 14.46 3.44
CA GLU A 66 -3.43 14.86 3.51
C GLU A 66 -4.36 13.68 3.23
N GLU A 67 -5.20 13.30 4.20
CA GLU A 67 -6.24 12.28 4.02
C GLU A 67 -7.37 12.85 3.14
N LEU A 68 -7.60 12.21 1.99
CA LEU A 68 -8.64 12.59 1.03
C LEU A 68 -9.99 11.97 1.35
N SER A 69 -9.98 10.70 1.77
CA SER A 69 -11.21 9.96 2.06
C SER A 69 -10.94 8.70 2.87
N ARG A 70 -11.98 8.22 3.55
CA ARG A 70 -11.99 6.98 4.32
C ARG A 70 -13.28 6.21 4.04
N THR A 71 -13.15 4.97 3.60
CA THR A 71 -14.30 4.14 3.21
C THR A 71 -14.13 2.72 3.74
N THR A 72 -15.14 2.21 4.43
CA THR A 72 -15.19 0.81 4.85
C THR A 72 -15.92 -0.03 3.81
N LEU A 73 -15.26 -1.10 3.37
CA LEU A 73 -15.77 -2.05 2.40
C LEU A 73 -16.23 -3.30 3.13
N ALA A 74 -17.54 -3.55 3.10
CA ALA A 74 -18.11 -4.80 3.57
C ALA A 74 -17.83 -5.93 2.56
N THR A 75 -18.11 -7.17 2.98
CA THR A 75 -18.02 -8.36 2.12
C THR A 75 -18.75 -8.13 0.79
N ASN A 76 -18.11 -8.55 -0.31
CA ASN A 76 -18.49 -8.29 -1.71
C ASN A 76 -18.31 -6.87 -2.24
N GLY A 77 -18.05 -5.88 -1.39
CA GLY A 77 -17.67 -4.52 -1.81
C GLY A 77 -16.44 -4.53 -2.72
N VAL A 78 -16.37 -3.53 -3.61
CA VAL A 78 -15.28 -3.37 -4.58
C VAL A 78 -14.80 -1.92 -4.52
N CYS A 79 -13.49 -1.72 -4.54
CA CYS A 79 -12.89 -0.43 -4.82
C CYS A 79 -11.88 -0.52 -5.97
N TYR A 80 -11.57 0.65 -6.52
CA TYR A 80 -10.61 0.85 -7.60
C TYR A 80 -9.69 2.02 -7.24
N ILE A 81 -8.40 1.85 -7.53
CA ILE A 81 -7.40 2.91 -7.39
C ILE A 81 -6.30 2.74 -8.45
N ASN A 82 -5.68 3.86 -8.80
CA ASN A 82 -4.42 3.97 -9.53
C ASN A 82 -3.73 5.25 -9.06
N ASP A 83 -2.51 5.48 -9.52
CA ASP A 83 -1.68 6.59 -9.02
C ASP A 83 -2.28 7.98 -9.30
N THR A 84 -3.10 8.11 -10.34
CA THR A 84 -3.85 9.36 -10.62
C THR A 84 -4.92 9.70 -9.59
N LEU A 85 -5.38 8.70 -8.82
CA LEU A 85 -6.40 8.86 -7.77
C LEU A 85 -5.78 9.07 -6.38
N GLY A 86 -4.46 8.97 -6.25
CA GLY A 86 -3.73 9.15 -5.00
C GLY A 86 -3.13 7.87 -4.44
N LEU A 87 -2.63 7.98 -3.22
CA LEU A 87 -2.07 6.88 -2.43
C LEU A 87 -3.18 6.24 -1.58
N HIS A 88 -2.97 5.02 -1.09
CA HIS A 88 -3.87 4.50 -0.06
C HIS A 88 -3.20 3.64 1.01
N ARG A 89 -3.91 3.50 2.11
CA ARG A 89 -3.67 2.52 3.18
C ARG A 89 -4.92 1.67 3.34
N VAL A 90 -4.73 0.36 3.41
CA VAL A 90 -5.81 -0.61 3.64
C VAL A 90 -5.59 -1.26 5.00
N GLU A 91 -6.61 -1.28 5.83
CA GLU A 91 -6.55 -1.83 7.18
C GLU A 91 -7.74 -2.73 7.50
N ASN A 92 -7.49 -3.80 8.26
CA ASN A 92 -8.53 -4.56 8.93
C ASN A 92 -8.84 -3.87 10.27
N PRO A 93 -10.00 -3.19 10.39
CA PRO A 93 -10.34 -2.49 11.63
C PRO A 93 -10.76 -3.44 12.75
N SER A 94 -11.03 -4.72 12.45
CA SER A 94 -11.46 -5.68 13.46
C SER A 94 -10.29 -6.12 14.34
N HIS A 95 -10.55 -6.20 15.65
CA HIS A 95 -9.66 -6.76 16.66
C HIS A 95 -10.06 -8.19 17.08
N SER A 96 -11.03 -8.79 16.38
CA SER A 96 -11.54 -10.14 16.68
C SER A 96 -11.71 -11.04 15.45
N ASP A 97 -11.65 -10.46 14.25
CA ASP A 97 -11.96 -11.15 13.01
C ASP A 97 -10.89 -10.91 11.95
N VAL A 98 -10.62 -11.96 11.17
CA VAL A 98 -9.77 -11.88 9.97
C VAL A 98 -10.57 -11.36 8.77
N ALA A 99 -9.89 -10.64 7.87
CA ALA A 99 -10.43 -10.22 6.59
C ALA A 99 -9.65 -10.83 5.42
N VAL A 100 -10.31 -10.98 4.27
CA VAL A 100 -9.70 -11.48 3.03
C VAL A 100 -10.18 -10.63 1.86
N SER A 101 -9.23 -10.19 1.03
CA SER A 101 -9.51 -9.42 -0.19
C SER A 101 -8.87 -10.06 -1.42
N LEU A 102 -9.52 -9.89 -2.57
CA LEU A 102 -9.02 -10.23 -3.90
C LEU A 102 -8.50 -8.96 -4.56
N HIS A 103 -7.22 -8.97 -4.95
CA HIS A 103 -6.57 -7.87 -5.66
C HIS A 103 -6.27 -8.27 -7.10
N LEU A 104 -6.55 -7.39 -8.06
CA LEU A 104 -6.13 -7.51 -9.46
C LEU A 104 -5.29 -6.29 -9.82
N TYR A 105 -4.07 -6.53 -10.31
CA TYR A 105 -3.15 -5.50 -10.79
C TYR A 105 -2.94 -5.63 -12.30
N CYS A 106 -3.00 -4.52 -13.03
CA CYS A 106 -2.78 -4.49 -14.48
C CYS A 106 -2.12 -3.16 -14.91
N PRO A 107 -0.89 -3.18 -15.47
CA PRO A 107 0.00 -4.34 -15.58
C PRO A 107 0.44 -4.90 -14.20
N PRO A 108 1.04 -6.10 -14.14
CA PRO A 108 1.65 -6.60 -12.92
C PRO A 108 2.95 -5.84 -12.60
N PHE A 109 3.25 -5.67 -11.31
CA PHE A 109 4.50 -5.12 -10.80
C PHE A 109 4.99 -5.94 -9.60
N ASP A 110 6.27 -5.82 -9.26
CA ASP A 110 6.90 -6.47 -8.09
C ASP A 110 7.54 -5.48 -7.11
N THR A 111 7.41 -4.18 -7.40
CA THR A 111 7.97 -3.10 -6.60
C THR A 111 6.98 -1.94 -6.56
N CYS A 112 6.76 -1.37 -5.39
CA CYS A 112 5.98 -0.14 -5.19
C CYS A 112 6.71 0.79 -4.22
N SER A 113 6.19 1.99 -4.02
CA SER A 113 6.69 2.92 -3.01
C SER A 113 5.76 2.94 -1.81
N VAL A 114 6.35 2.96 -0.61
CA VAL A 114 5.64 3.22 0.64
C VAL A 114 5.99 4.62 1.14
N PHE A 115 5.05 5.24 1.86
CA PHE A 115 5.18 6.62 2.31
C PHE A 115 5.00 6.72 3.81
N ASN A 116 5.87 7.51 4.45
CA ASN A 116 5.68 7.92 5.83
C ASN A 116 4.54 8.95 5.91
N LYS A 117 3.59 8.73 6.83
CA LYS A 117 2.44 9.63 6.97
C LYS A 117 2.85 11.04 7.41
N GLN A 118 3.74 11.17 8.39
CA GLN A 118 4.09 12.44 9.02
C GLN A 118 5.01 13.29 8.15
N THR A 119 5.90 12.67 7.38
CA THR A 119 6.96 13.38 6.65
C THR A 119 6.80 13.31 5.14
N GLY A 120 5.85 12.52 4.63
CA GLY A 120 5.71 12.23 3.21
C GLY A 120 6.87 11.40 2.63
N LYS A 121 7.89 11.02 3.42
CA LYS A 121 9.09 10.33 2.92
C LYS A 121 8.72 9.06 2.16
N ARG A 122 9.16 8.99 0.91
CA ARG A 122 8.98 7.86 -0.01
C ARG A 122 10.13 6.85 0.13
N THR A 123 9.80 5.57 0.24
CA THR A 123 10.76 4.46 0.24
C THR A 123 10.31 3.40 -0.75
N LYS A 124 11.21 2.95 -1.63
CA LYS A 124 10.91 1.88 -2.59
C LYS A 124 10.96 0.51 -1.89
N CYS A 125 9.96 -0.33 -2.12
CA CYS A 125 9.83 -1.64 -1.49
C CYS A 125 9.50 -2.72 -2.53
N LYS A 126 10.25 -3.83 -2.48
CA LYS A 126 9.93 -5.03 -3.25
C LYS A 126 8.79 -5.76 -2.55
N VAL A 127 7.71 -6.03 -3.27
CA VAL A 127 6.61 -6.86 -2.77
C VAL A 127 6.93 -8.33 -2.98
N THR A 128 6.62 -9.14 -1.96
CA THR A 128 6.87 -10.59 -1.99
C THR A 128 5.57 -11.36 -1.88
N PHE A 129 5.56 -12.57 -2.43
CA PHE A 129 4.44 -13.49 -2.28
C PHE A 129 4.72 -14.43 -1.11
N TRP A 130 3.79 -14.51 -0.16
CA TRP A 130 3.82 -15.55 0.88
C TRP A 130 3.63 -16.96 0.29
N SER A 131 2.76 -17.07 -0.72
CA SER A 131 2.49 -18.31 -1.45
C SER A 131 2.12 -18.02 -2.90
N LYS A 132 2.36 -18.99 -3.79
CA LYS A 132 1.89 -18.98 -5.18
C LYS A 132 1.15 -20.28 -5.47
N TYR A 133 -0.03 -20.16 -6.08
CA TYR A 133 -0.87 -21.31 -6.47
C TYR A 133 -1.13 -22.31 -5.34
N GLY A 134 -1.29 -21.82 -4.11
CA GLY A 134 -1.54 -22.65 -2.93
C GLY A 134 -0.31 -23.31 -2.30
N LYS A 135 0.90 -23.04 -2.80
CA LYS A 135 2.17 -23.52 -2.24
C LYS A 135 2.95 -22.37 -1.62
N ARG A 136 3.45 -22.57 -0.40
CA ARG A 136 4.28 -21.58 0.31
C ARG A 136 5.59 -21.38 -0.47
N GLU A 137 5.99 -20.13 -0.66
CA GLU A 137 7.30 -19.83 -1.26
C GLU A 137 8.39 -20.14 -0.23
N GLU A 138 9.49 -20.73 -0.68
CA GLU A 138 10.67 -20.94 0.16
C GLU A 138 11.32 -19.58 0.45
N GLN A 139 11.55 -19.28 1.73
CA GLN A 139 12.29 -18.08 2.11
C GLN A 139 13.75 -18.31 1.72
N THR A 140 14.23 -17.58 0.72
CA THR A 140 15.66 -17.46 0.48
C THR A 140 16.17 -16.41 1.47
N GLU A 141 16.95 -16.87 2.45
CA GLU A 141 17.69 -16.01 3.40
C GLU A 141 18.69 -15.10 2.70
#